data_AF-A0A090VS31-F1
#
_entry.id   AF-A0A090VS31-F1
#
_cell.length_a   1.000
_cell.length_b   1.000
_cell.length_c   1.000
_cell.angle_alpha   90.00
_cell.angle_beta   90.00
_cell.angle_gamma   90.00
#
_symmetry.space_group_name_H-M   'P 1'
#
loop_
_entity.id
_entity.type
_entity.pdbx_description
1 polymer ?
#
loop_
_entity_poly.entity_id
_entity_poly.type
_entity_poly.pdbx_seq_one_letter_code
_entity_poly.pdbx_strand_id
1 'polypeptide(L)' 'MLLISAGVINGRKVTSYKSIKDDVINAGGNWVDEEVVVDSGLVTSRNPKDLPAFCAKIIEEVREGKHEAQHA' A
#
# COMPACT_ATOMS: atom_id res chain seq x y z
N MET A 1 10.10 -2.69 -5.65
CA MET A 1 9.20 -2.62 -4.47
C MET A 1 9.26 -3.96 -3.75
N LEU A 2 9.55 -3.97 -2.44
CA LEU A 2 9.71 -5.21 -1.65
C LEU A 2 8.47 -6.10 -1.69
N LEU A 3 7.28 -5.50 -1.70
CA LEU A 3 6.01 -6.22 -1.67
C LEU A 3 5.71 -6.99 -2.98
N ILE A 4 6.21 -6.52 -4.13
CA ILE A 4 6.14 -7.29 -5.40
C ILE A 4 6.99 -8.55 -5.26
N SER A 5 8.25 -8.39 -4.81
CA SER A 5 9.18 -9.51 -4.64
C SER A 5 8.71 -10.52 -3.59
N ALA A 6 8.00 -10.06 -2.56
CA ALA A 6 7.41 -10.92 -1.55
C ALA A 6 6.14 -11.65 -2.02
N GLY A 7 5.58 -11.29 -3.19
CA GLY A 7 4.38 -11.92 -3.74
C GLY A 7 3.09 -11.59 -2.96
N VAL A 8 3.08 -10.51 -2.19
CA VAL A 8 2.01 -10.23 -1.22
C VAL A 8 0.92 -9.29 -1.72
N ILE A 9 1.02 -8.76 -2.93
CA ILE A 9 0.11 -7.69 -3.41
C ILE A 9 -0.96 -8.15 -4.41
N ASN A 10 -0.98 -9.43 -4.77
CA ASN A 10 -1.96 -9.94 -5.73
C ASN A 10 -3.40 -9.74 -5.21
N GLY A 11 -4.23 -9.06 -5.98
CA GLY A 11 -5.62 -8.72 -5.65
C GLY A 11 -5.80 -7.53 -4.70
N ARG A 12 -4.72 -6.96 -4.15
CA ARG A 12 -4.82 -5.85 -3.19
C ARG A 12 -4.86 -4.48 -3.85
N LYS A 13 -5.59 -3.54 -3.24
CA LYS A 13 -5.53 -2.13 -3.60
C LYS A 13 -4.25 -1.52 -3.03
N VAL A 14 -3.40 -0.97 -3.90
CA VAL A 14 -2.09 -0.42 -3.48
C VAL A 14 -1.75 0.82 -4.29
N THR A 15 -0.80 1.60 -3.79
CA THR A 15 -0.12 2.65 -4.56
C THR A 15 1.40 2.50 -4.46
N SER A 16 2.13 3.23 -5.28
CA SER A 16 3.59 3.18 -5.35
C SER A 16 4.15 4.39 -6.11
N TYR A 17 5.47 4.49 -6.19
CA TYR A 17 6.09 5.39 -7.16
C TYR A 17 5.58 5.09 -8.57
N LYS A 18 5.18 6.15 -9.28
CA LYS A 18 4.61 6.05 -10.62
C LYS A 18 5.52 5.31 -11.62
N SER A 19 6.84 5.36 -11.42
CA SER A 19 7.83 4.66 -12.24
C SER A 19 7.75 3.14 -12.19
N ILE A 20 7.12 2.55 -11.16
CA ILE A 20 6.96 1.10 -11.00
C ILE A 20 5.49 0.68 -11.05
N LYS A 21 4.59 1.55 -11.55
CA LYS A 21 3.16 1.27 -11.67
C LYS A 21 2.91 -0.02 -12.43
N ASP A 22 3.54 -0.17 -13.59
CA ASP A 22 3.30 -1.31 -14.47
C ASP A 22 3.78 -2.61 -13.83
N ASP A 23 4.89 -2.58 -13.06
CA ASP A 23 5.36 -3.73 -12.28
C ASP A 23 4.34 -4.15 -11.21
N VAL A 24 3.68 -3.18 -10.56
CA VAL A 24 2.64 -3.45 -9.55
C VAL A 24 1.43 -4.12 -10.20
N ILE A 25 0.98 -3.60 -11.35
CA ILE A 25 -0.15 -4.16 -12.09
C ILE A 25 0.18 -5.57 -12.58
N ASN A 26 1.37 -5.78 -13.15
CA ASN A 26 1.83 -7.09 -13.63
C ASN A 26 1.95 -8.12 -12.50
N ALA A 27 2.25 -7.68 -11.28
CA ALA A 27 2.26 -8.52 -10.08
C ALA A 27 0.86 -8.78 -9.48
N GLY A 28 -0.21 -8.31 -10.14
CA GLY A 28 -1.60 -8.50 -9.72
C GLY A 28 -2.13 -7.45 -8.74
N GLY A 29 -1.38 -6.38 -8.45
CA GLY A 29 -1.83 -5.29 -7.60
C GLY A 29 -2.81 -4.35 -8.32
N ASN A 30 -3.88 -3.97 -7.63
CA ASN A 30 -4.84 -2.96 -8.08
C ASN A 30 -4.28 -1.57 -7.78
N TRP A 31 -3.41 -1.07 -8.68
CA TRP A 31 -2.73 0.21 -8.50
C TRP A 31 -3.68 1.41 -8.66
N VAL A 32 -3.63 2.36 -7.72
CA VAL A 32 -4.37 3.64 -7.79
C VAL A 32 -3.47 4.85 -7.53
N ASP A 33 -3.81 6.00 -8.12
CA ASP A 33 -3.11 7.27 -7.91
C ASP A 33 -3.69 8.04 -6.71
N GLU A 34 -3.50 7.49 -5.50
CA GLU A 34 -3.90 8.10 -4.23
C GLU A 34 -2.67 8.35 -3.36
N GLU A 35 -2.65 9.43 -2.56
CA GLU A 35 -1.50 9.80 -1.72
C GLU A 35 -1.14 8.71 -0.70
N VAL A 36 -2.16 8.08 -0.13
CA VAL A 36 -2.05 6.94 0.78
C VAL A 36 -3.17 5.96 0.44
N VAL A 37 -2.84 4.68 0.42
CA VAL A 37 -3.80 3.59 0.25
C VAL A 37 -3.63 2.64 1.43
N VAL A 38 -4.77 2.21 1.98
CA VAL A 38 -4.83 1.16 2.99
C VAL A 38 -5.67 0.01 2.47
N ASP A 39 -5.12 -1.20 2.58
CA ASP A 39 -5.85 -2.43 2.35
C ASP A 39 -5.59 -3.40 3.51
N SER A 40 -6.56 -3.49 4.43
CA SER A 40 -6.54 -4.43 5.56
C SER A 40 -5.25 -4.36 6.39
N GLY A 41 -4.81 -3.15 6.75
CA GLY A 41 -3.56 -2.89 7.48
C GLY A 41 -2.31 -2.72 6.61
N LEU A 42 -2.38 -2.97 5.28
CA LEU A 42 -1.28 -2.68 4.36
C LEU A 42 -1.33 -1.21 3.90
N VAL A 43 -0.47 -0.37 4.47
CA VAL A 43 -0.36 1.05 4.12
C VAL A 43 0.70 1.27 3.02
N THR A 44 0.35 1.94 1.93
CA THR A 44 1.26 2.32 0.84
C THR A 44 1.09 3.79 0.44
N SER A 45 2.12 4.43 -0.14
CA SER A 45 2.10 5.83 -0.60
C SER A 45 2.93 6.02 -1.88
N ARG A 46 2.76 7.14 -2.60
CA ARG A 46 3.37 7.30 -3.94
C ARG A 46 4.81 7.78 -3.91
N ASN A 47 5.14 8.72 -3.04
CA ASN A 47 6.42 9.44 -3.06
C ASN A 47 6.65 10.25 -1.75
N PRO A 48 7.82 10.87 -1.52
CA PRO A 48 8.14 11.53 -0.25
C PRO A 48 7.25 12.74 0.08
N LYS A 49 6.56 13.33 -0.90
CA LYS A 49 5.60 14.41 -0.65
C LYS A 49 4.37 13.93 0.13
N ASP A 50 4.04 12.64 0.03
CA ASP A 50 2.91 12.03 0.71
C ASP A 50 3.28 11.52 2.12
N LEU A 51 4.52 11.76 2.58
CA LEU A 51 5.01 11.29 3.89
C LEU A 51 4.13 11.75 5.07
N PRO A 52 3.61 13.01 5.12
CA PRO A 52 2.70 13.41 6.19
C PRO A 52 1.43 12.55 6.25
N ALA A 53 0.79 12.27 5.10
CA ALA A 53 -0.39 11.44 5.01
C ALA A 53 -0.09 9.98 5.37
N PHE A 54 1.04 9.46 4.88
CA PHE A 54 1.51 8.10 5.19
C PHE A 54 1.75 7.89 6.69
N CYS A 55 2.50 8.79 7.34
CA CYS A 55 2.76 8.72 8.76
C CYS A 55 1.49 8.86 9.62
N ALA A 56 0.60 9.78 9.24
CA ALA A 56 -0.69 9.94 9.93
C ALA A 56 -1.50 8.64 9.86
N LYS A 57 -1.55 8.01 8.69
CA LYS A 57 -2.29 6.76 8.50
C LYS A 57 -1.67 5.59 9.26
N ILE A 58 -0.35 5.45 9.30
CA ILE A 58 0.30 4.41 10.13
C ILE A 58 -0.09 4.55 11.61
N ILE A 59 -0.13 5.78 12.14
CA ILE A 59 -0.50 6.01 13.55
C ILE A 59 -1.97 5.61 13.80
N GLU A 60 -2.85 5.89 12.85
CA GLU A 60 -4.26 5.47 12.88
C GLU A 60 -4.37 3.94 12.91
N GLU A 61 -3.79 3.23 11.93
CA GLU A 61 -3.88 1.76 11.83
C GLU A 61 -3.32 1.05 13.08
N VAL A 62 -2.21 1.57 13.64
CA VAL A 62 -1.64 1.02 14.89
C VAL A 62 -2.59 1.19 16.08
N ARG A 63 -3.39 2.26 16.11
CA ARG A 63 -4.39 2.49 17.16
C ARG A 63 -5.65 1.65 16.98
N GLU A 64 -6.06 1.41 15.74
CA GLU A 64 -7.21 0.56 15.41
C GLU A 64 -6.94 -0.92 15.72
N GLY A 65 -5.70 -1.38 15.51
CA GLY A 65 -5.28 -2.74 15.84
C GLY A 65 -5.37 -3.68 14.64
N LYS A 66 -5.67 -4.96 14.89
CA LYS A 66 -5.74 -5.97 13.82
C LYS A 66 -7.05 -5.85 13.05
N HIS A 67 -6.96 -5.90 11.73
CA HIS A 67 -8.14 -5.98 10.87
C HIS A 67 -8.51 -7.45 10.61
N GLU A 68 -9.80 -7.77 10.53
CA GLU A 68 -10.31 -9.12 10.27
C GLU A 68 -9.76 -9.74 8.97
N ALA A 69 -9.54 -8.90 7.94
CA ALA A 69 -9.01 -9.31 6.65
C ALA A 69 -7.47 -9.13 6.52
N GLN A 70 -6.75 -8.82 7.62
CA GLN A 70 -5.31 -8.62 7.57
C GLN A 70 -4.59 -9.93 7.19
N HIS A 71 -3.78 -9.88 6.14
CA HIS A 71 -3.01 -11.02 5.67
C HIS A 71 -1.62 -10.62 5.19
N ALA A 72 -0.71 -11.60 5.19
CA ALA A 72 0.68 -11.45 4.75
C ALA A 72 0.74 -11.19 3.25
#